data_AF-A0A372J5G3-F1
#
_entry.id   AF-A0A372J5G3-F1
#
_cell.length_a   1.000
_cell.length_b   1.000
_cell.length_c   1.000
_cell.angle_alpha   90.00
_cell.angle_beta   90.00
_cell.angle_gamma   90.00
#
_symmetry.space_group_name_H-M   'P 1'
#
loop_
_entity.id
_entity.type
_entity.pdbx_description
1 polymer ?
#
loop_
_entity_poly.entity_id
_entity_poly.type
_entity_poly.pdbx_seq_one_letter_code
_entity_poly.pdbx_strand_id
1 'polypeptide(L)'
;MRREGSELTEEPIGTEDAVLLFVGGPLDGRVEIRHARHGQPLPTITHVHLHGGPKVVHRYDLTSWSETAGVYHVRPRPSVRDGVVSE
;
A
#
# COMPACT_ATOMS: atom_id res chain seq x y z
N MET A 1 25.25 -36.49 -3.81
CA MET A 1 25.09 -35.03 -3.91
C MET A 1 23.60 -34.72 -4.01
N ARG A 2 22.93 -34.45 -2.88
CA ARG A 2 21.56 -33.95 -2.86
C ARG A 2 21.62 -32.55 -2.27
N ARG A 3 21.26 -31.54 -3.04
CA ARG A 3 21.03 -30.19 -2.52
C ARG A 3 19.62 -30.19 -1.98
N GLU A 4 19.48 -30.15 -0.66
CA GLU A 4 18.21 -29.86 -0.02
C GLU A 4 17.89 -28.39 -0.29
N GLY A 5 16.73 -28.14 -0.88
CA GLY A 5 16.22 -26.80 -1.13
C GLY A 5 15.96 -26.13 0.21
N SER A 6 16.59 -24.98 0.42
CA SER A 6 16.29 -24.10 1.54
C SER A 6 14.86 -23.61 1.39
N GLU A 7 13.91 -24.22 2.10
CA GLU A 7 12.63 -23.60 2.39
C GLU A 7 12.91 -22.27 3.09
N LEU A 8 12.60 -21.17 2.40
CA LEU A 8 12.62 -19.84 2.99
C LEU A 8 11.52 -19.83 4.06
N THR A 9 11.91 -20.07 5.31
CA THR A 9 11.03 -19.90 6.46
C THR A 9 10.59 -18.44 6.48
N GLU A 10 9.31 -18.20 6.25
CA GLU A 10 8.70 -16.88 6.38
C GLU A 10 8.75 -16.50 7.87
N GLU A 11 9.79 -15.76 8.26
CA GLU A 11 9.91 -15.18 9.60
C GLU A 11 8.62 -14.40 9.92
N PRO A 12 8.02 -14.60 11.11
CA PRO A 12 6.76 -13.98 11.47
C PRO A 12 6.95 -12.46 11.47
N ILE A 13 6.21 -11.82 10.58
CA ILE A 13 6.33 -10.39 10.36
C ILE A 13 5.72 -9.68 11.57
N GLY A 14 6.50 -8.77 12.16
CA GLY A 14 6.36 -8.25 13.52
C GLY A 14 4.93 -7.92 13.95
N THR A 15 4.52 -8.43 15.11
CA THR A 15 3.19 -8.21 15.71
C THR A 15 3.07 -6.87 16.47
N GLU A 16 4.13 -6.06 16.43
CA GLU A 16 4.27 -4.80 17.14
C GLU A 16 3.52 -3.66 16.44
N ASP A 17 3.29 -2.55 17.15
CA ASP A 17 2.76 -1.34 16.54
C ASP A 17 3.80 -0.71 15.59
N ALA A 18 3.35 -0.25 14.43
CA ALA A 18 4.16 0.45 13.45
C ALA A 18 3.63 1.85 13.15
N VAL A 19 4.57 2.74 12.79
CA VAL A 19 4.28 4.07 12.27
C VAL A 19 4.21 4.02 10.75
N LEU A 20 3.12 4.54 10.19
CA LEU A 20 2.81 4.45 8.77
C LEU A 20 2.63 5.85 8.18
N LEU A 21 3.36 6.16 7.11
CA LEU A 21 3.26 7.42 6.37
C LEU A 21 2.61 7.20 5.00
N PHE A 22 1.67 8.06 4.63
CA PHE A 22 1.08 8.09 3.29
C PHE A 22 1.84 9.07 2.40
N VAL A 23 2.25 8.62 1.22
CA VAL A 23 3.00 9.40 0.23
C VAL A 23 2.27 9.43 -1.11
N GLY A 24 1.99 10.66 -1.57
CA GLY A 24 1.32 10.97 -2.82
C GLY A 24 -0.21 10.85 -2.73
N GLY A 25 -0.93 11.82 -3.30
CA GLY A 25 -2.40 11.84 -3.29
C GLY A 25 -3.00 12.53 -2.05
N PRO A 26 -4.31 12.40 -1.81
CA PRO A 26 -5.04 13.24 -0.86
C PRO A 26 -4.74 12.98 0.63
N LEU A 27 -3.96 11.95 0.94
CA LEU A 27 -3.53 11.63 2.31
C LEU A 27 -2.06 11.96 2.56
N ASP A 28 -1.38 12.59 1.60
CA ASP A 28 0.04 12.88 1.69
C ASP A 28 0.41 13.58 3.01
N GLY A 29 1.48 13.10 3.64
CA GLY A 29 1.98 13.61 4.94
C GLY A 29 1.20 13.14 6.17
N ARG A 30 0.07 12.43 6.02
CA ARG A 30 -0.65 11.86 7.17
C ARG A 30 0.10 10.67 7.75
N VAL A 31 0.04 10.54 9.07
CA VAL A 31 0.66 9.45 9.84
C VAL A 31 -0.42 8.64 10.56
N GLU A 32 -0.29 7.32 10.54
CA GLU A 32 -1.14 6.36 11.26
C GLU A 32 -0.27 5.44 12.12
N ILE A 33 -0.75 5.06 13.31
CA ILE A 33 -0.10 4.07 14.20
C ILE A 33 -1.04 2.87 14.33
N ARG A 34 -0.55 1.67 14.04
CA ARG A 34 -1.30 0.41 14.18
C ARG A 34 -0.37 -0.81 14.15
N HIS A 35 -0.87 -1.97 14.55
CA HIS A 35 -0.19 -3.24 14.37
C HIS A 35 0.38 -3.44 12.95
N ALA A 36 1.67 -3.76 12.87
CA ALA A 36 2.48 -3.94 11.67
C ALA A 36 2.14 -5.25 10.93
N ARG A 37 0.92 -5.35 10.38
CA ARG A 37 0.50 -6.55 9.62
C ARG A 37 1.09 -6.56 8.23
N HIS A 38 2.40 -6.78 8.08
CA HIS A 38 2.97 -7.02 6.76
C HIS A 38 2.89 -8.53 6.52
N GLY A 39 2.23 -8.95 5.45
CA GLY A 39 2.10 -10.36 5.04
C GLY A 39 2.33 -10.42 3.54
N GLN A 40 2.39 -11.62 2.96
CA GLN A 40 2.30 -11.76 1.50
C GLN A 40 0.85 -12.08 1.11
N PRO A 41 0.22 -11.30 0.21
CA PRO A 41 0.73 -10.07 -0.42
C PRO A 41 0.72 -8.88 0.54
N LEU A 42 1.63 -7.92 0.31
CA LEU A 42 1.67 -6.70 1.10
C LEU A 42 0.32 -5.96 1.07
N PRO A 43 -0.14 -5.43 2.22
CA PRO A 43 -1.41 -4.75 2.31
C PRO A 43 -1.55 -3.61 1.30
N THR A 44 -2.76 -3.49 0.75
CA THR A 44 -3.21 -2.35 -0.05
C THR A 44 -4.34 -1.64 0.69
N ILE A 45 -4.35 -0.30 0.73
CA ILE A 45 -5.50 0.46 1.21
C ILE A 45 -6.17 1.21 0.05
N THR A 46 -7.51 1.21 0.05
CA THR A 46 -8.32 1.98 -0.91
C THR A 46 -9.05 3.10 -0.18
N HIS A 47 -8.81 4.33 -0.61
CA HIS A 47 -9.49 5.51 -0.10
C HIS A 47 -10.44 6.10 -1.13
N VAL A 48 -11.68 6.32 -0.70
CA VAL A 48 -12.77 6.82 -1.53
C VAL A 48 -13.17 8.21 -1.03
N HIS A 49 -13.10 9.19 -1.93
CA HIS A 49 -13.56 10.54 -1.67
C HIS A 49 -14.89 10.75 -2.38
N LEU A 50 -15.95 11.05 -1.62
CA LEU A 50 -17.28 11.35 -2.13
C LEU A 50 -17.50 12.86 -2.08
N HIS A 51 -17.45 13.51 -3.24
CA HIS A 51 -17.63 14.95 -3.37
C HIS A 51 -18.74 15.26 -4.37
N GLY A 52 -20.01 14.95 -4.06
CA GLY A 52 -21.19 15.38 -4.85
C GLY A 52 -21.18 15.11 -6.37
N GLY A 53 -20.21 14.35 -6.87
CA GLY A 53 -19.80 14.21 -8.27
C GLY A 53 -18.98 12.93 -8.41
N PRO A 54 -18.23 12.74 -9.52
CA PRO A 54 -17.53 11.48 -9.79
C PRO A 54 -16.66 11.02 -8.61
N LYS A 55 -16.88 9.79 -8.17
CA LYS A 55 -16.15 9.18 -7.05
C LYS A 55 -14.66 9.09 -7.38
N VAL A 56 -13.81 9.67 -6.53
CA VAL A 56 -12.35 9.59 -6.69
C VAL A 56 -11.78 8.51 -5.79
N VAL A 57 -11.15 7.49 -6.39
CA VAL A 57 -10.54 6.35 -5.68
C VAL A 57 -9.01 6.39 -5.73
N HIS A 58 -8.34 6.45 -4.59
CA HIS A 58 -6.88 6.33 -4.49
C HIS A 58 -6.52 4.98 -3.88
N ARG A 59 -5.64 4.24 -4.54
CA ARG A 59 -5.10 2.96 -4.06
C ARG A 59 -3.68 3.19 -3.59
N TYR A 60 -3.33 2.66 -2.43
CA TYR A 60 -1.99 2.76 -1.85
C TYR A 60 -1.43 1.38 -1.59
N ASP A 61 -0.15 1.20 -1.88
CA ASP A 61 0.58 -0.04 -1.64
C ASP A 61 1.57 0.15 -0.50
N LEU A 62 1.59 -0.80 0.43
CA LEU A 62 2.54 -0.79 1.53
C LEU A 62 3.93 -1.17 1.02
N THR A 63 4.93 -0.38 1.40
CA THR A 63 6.36 -0.70 1.27
C THR A 63 6.97 -0.69 2.66
N SER A 64 7.72 -1.74 3.02
CA SER A 64 8.48 -1.76 4.26
C SER A 64 9.60 -0.72 4.20
N TRP A 65 9.76 0.06 5.25
CA TRP A 65 10.86 1.02 5.37
C TRP A 65 11.84 0.62 6.48
N SER A 66 11.32 0.08 7.58
CA SER A 66 12.10 -0.60 8.63
C SER A 66 11.25 -1.71 9.26
N GLU A 67 11.76 -2.35 10.31
CA GLU A 67 11.01 -3.37 11.06
C GLU A 67 9.75 -2.81 11.72
N THR A 68 9.78 -1.54 12.15
CA THR A 68 8.69 -0.88 12.89
C THR A 68 8.03 0.26 12.10
N ALA A 69 8.39 0.44 10.83
CA ALA A 69 7.83 1.50 9.99
C ALA A 69 7.59 1.06 8.54
N GLY A 70 6.50 1.57 7.98
CA GLY A 70 6.11 1.31 6.59
C GLY A 70 5.59 2.58 5.92
N VAL A 71 5.65 2.60 4.59
CA VAL A 71 5.19 3.72 3.78
C VAL A 71 4.16 3.25 2.78
N TYR A 72 3.01 3.90 2.78
CA TYR A 72 1.98 3.72 1.77
C TYR A 72 2.22 4.65 0.60
N HIS A 73 2.69 4.10 -0.53
CA HIS A 73 2.83 4.85 -1.76
C HIS A 73 1.53 4.79 -2.56
N VAL A 74 1.05 5.93 -3.06
CA VAL A 74 -0.05 5.93 -4.01
C VAL A 74 0.34 5.11 -5.24
N ARG A 75 -0.49 4.12 -5.57
CA ARG A 75 -0.35 3.35 -6.78
C ARG A 75 -0.66 4.26 -7.95
N PRO A 76 0.27 4.46 -8.90
CA PRO A 76 -0.01 5.19 -10.13
C PRO A 76 -1.22 4.54 -10.81
N ARG A 77 -2.21 5.36 -11.16
CA ARG A 77 -3.25 4.88 -12.06
C ARG A 77 -2.57 4.65 -13.41
N PRO A 78 -2.78 3.50 -14.08
CA PRO A 78 -2.44 3.41 -15.49
C PRO A 78 -3.14 4.58 -16.18
N SER A 79 -2.38 5.36 -16.97
CA SER A 79 -2.96 6.42 -17.78
C SER A 79 -3.93 5.75 -18.75
N VAL A 80 -5.21 5.75 -18.41
CA VAL A 80 -6.24 5.70 -19.43
C VAL A 80 -5.98 6.98 -20.20
N ARG A 81 -5.41 6.89 -21.42
CA ARG A 81 -5.45 8.03 -22.33
C ARG A 81 -6.90 8.46 -22.34
N ASP A 82 -7.16 9.72 -21.98
CA ASP A 82 -8.50 10.31 -22.06
C ASP A 82 -8.97 10.14 -23.51
N GLY A 83 -9.71 9.06 -23.76
CA GLY A 83 -10.52 8.93 -24.95
C GLY A 83 -11.60 9.98 -24.77
N VAL A 84 -11.48 11.07 -25.53
CA VAL A 84 -12.54 12.08 -25.65
C VAL A 84 -13.84 11.33 -25.95
N VAL A 85 -14.72 11.26 -24.97
CA VAL A 85 -16.12 10.90 -25.20
C VAL A 85 -16.78 12.14 -25.76
N SER A 86 -16.81 12.24 -27.09
CA SER A 86 -17.78 13.08 -27.78
C SER A 86 -19.11 12.33 -27.80
N GLU A 87 -20.16 13.12 -27.56
CA GLU A 87 -21.60 12.80 -27.42
C GLU A 87 -22.17 11.81 -28.45
#